data_AF-A0A843K3Z0-F1
#
_entry.id   AF-A0A843K3Z0-F1
#
_cell.length_a   1.000
_cell.length_b   1.000
_cell.length_c   1.000
_cell.angle_alpha   90.00
_cell.angle_beta   90.00
_cell.angle_gamma   90.00
#
_symmetry.space_group_name_H-M   'P 1'
#
loop_
_entity.id
_entity.type
_entity.pdbx_description
1 polymer ?
#
loop_
_entity_poly.entity_id
_entity_poly.type
_entity_poly.pdbx_seq_one_letter_code
_entity_poly.pdbx_strand_id
1 'polypeptide(L)'
;MVESYETLLNKAYEEVTEPSEDGERWSYPEPKSIIEGKTTILENFSDIVSALRRDSDHLMKYLLGELGTAGKIDGSRAIFNGKFEDSLFSPMIR
;
A
#
# COMPACT_ATOMS: atom_id res chain seq x y z
N MET A 1 11.86 43.88 -9.23
CA MET A 1 12.10 43.44 -10.62
C MET A 1 11.92 41.94 -10.59
N VAL A 2 10.97 41.40 -11.35
CA VAL A 2 10.66 39.96 -11.34
C VAL A 2 11.89 39.24 -11.93
N GLU A 3 12.38 38.20 -11.25
CA GLU A 3 13.48 37.39 -11.76
C GLU A 3 13.15 36.87 -13.16
N SER A 4 14.15 36.80 -14.04
CA SER A 4 13.97 36.31 -15.41
C SER A 4 13.44 34.87 -15.37
N TYR A 5 12.52 34.54 -16.28
CA TYR A 5 11.98 33.17 -16.39
C TYR A 5 13.10 32.12 -16.42
N GLU A 6 14.19 32.42 -17.11
CA GLU A 6 15.36 31.54 -17.23
C GLU A 6 16.05 31.30 -15.88
N THR A 7 16.13 32.31 -15.02
CA THR A 7 16.72 32.17 -13.68
C THR A 7 15.86 31.32 -12.76
N LEU A 8 14.54 31.44 -12.86
CA LEU A 8 13.60 30.61 -12.10
C LEU A 8 13.59 29.16 -12.61
N LEU A 9 13.72 28.98 -13.93
CA LEU A 9 13.78 27.67 -14.57
C LEU A 9 15.04 26.90 -14.17
N ASN A 10 16.21 27.54 -14.21
CA ASN A 10 17.46 26.91 -13.81
C ASN A 10 17.45 26.53 -12.34
N LYS A 11 16.92 27.39 -11.47
CA LYS A 11 16.74 27.08 -10.04
C LYS A 11 15.79 25.90 -9.81
N ALA A 12 14.70 25.81 -10.58
CA ALA A 12 13.77 24.70 -10.50
C ALA A 12 14.42 23.37 -10.93
N TYR A 13 15.24 23.37 -11.99
CA TYR A 13 15.97 22.18 -12.41
C TYR A 13 17.12 21.82 -11.47
N GLU A 14 17.73 22.78 -10.78
CA GLU A 14 18.73 22.51 -9.73
C GLU A 14 18.11 21.93 -8.45
N GLU A 15 16.90 22.33 -8.08
CA GLU A 15 16.19 21.78 -6.90
C GLU A 15 15.42 20.49 -7.19
N VAL A 16 14.97 20.28 -8.43
CA VAL A 16 14.38 19.01 -8.84
C VAL A 16 15.51 17.98 -8.91
N THR A 17 15.62 17.20 -7.83
CA THR A 17 16.35 15.93 -7.83
C THR A 17 15.92 15.15 -9.06
N GLU A 18 16.87 14.78 -9.92
CA GLU A 18 16.61 13.94 -11.09
C GLU A 18 15.71 12.77 -10.66
N PRO A 19 14.57 12.53 -11.33
CA PRO A 19 13.76 11.37 -11.02
C PRO A 19 14.66 10.17 -11.18
N SER A 20 14.91 9.44 -10.09
CA SER A 20 15.67 8.19 -10.12
C SER A 20 15.16 7.35 -11.29
N GLU A 21 16.01 7.15 -12.29
CA GLU A 21 15.73 6.52 -13.59
C GLU A 21 15.41 5.02 -13.51
N ASP A 22 14.95 4.54 -12.35
CA ASP A 22 14.27 3.26 -12.30
C ASP A 22 12.85 3.47 -12.81
N GLY A 23 12.70 3.47 -14.14
CA GLY A 23 11.42 3.38 -14.83
C GLY A 23 10.64 2.08 -14.54
N GLU A 24 10.97 1.39 -13.45
CA GLU A 24 10.15 0.32 -12.91
C GLU A 24 8.85 0.94 -12.40
N ARG A 25 7.74 0.47 -12.96
CA ARG A 25 6.44 0.77 -12.37
C ARG A 25 6.49 0.31 -10.94
N TRP A 26 6.24 1.23 -10.01
CA TRP A 26 6.05 0.89 -8.61
C TRP A 26 5.09 -0.30 -8.52
N SER A 27 5.60 -1.43 -8.02
CA SER A 27 4.85 -2.67 -7.87
C SER A 27 4.47 -2.85 -6.42
N TYR A 28 3.21 -3.22 -6.18
CA TYR A 28 2.78 -3.63 -4.87
C TYR A 28 3.37 -5.02 -4.53
N PRO A 29 3.66 -5.30 -3.24
CA PRO A 29 3.99 -6.65 -2.81
C PRO A 29 2.74 -7.55 -2.92
N GLU A 30 2.91 -8.76 -3.45
CA GLU A 30 1.81 -9.74 -3.55
C GLU A 30 1.29 -10.14 -2.16
N PRO A 31 -0.04 -10.12 -1.91
CA PRO A 31 -0.63 -10.49 -0.63
C PRO A 31 -0.37 -11.97 -0.31
N LYS A 32 0.03 -12.24 0.94
CA LYS A 32 0.25 -13.59 1.46
C LYS A 32 -0.75 -13.87 2.57
N SER A 33 -1.77 -14.66 2.27
CA SER A 33 -2.76 -15.07 3.26
C SER A 33 -2.64 -16.56 3.62
N ILE A 34 -2.88 -16.85 4.89
CA ILE A 34 -2.91 -18.21 5.45
C ILE A 34 -4.30 -18.44 6.01
N ILE A 35 -4.94 -19.54 5.61
CA ILE A 35 -6.24 -19.93 6.13
C ILE A 35 -6.03 -20.90 7.31
N GLU A 36 -6.23 -20.40 8.52
CA GLU A 36 -6.25 -21.21 9.75
C GLU A 36 -7.72 -21.51 10.14
N GLY A 37 -8.23 -22.66 9.68
CA GLY A 37 -9.55 -23.16 10.06
C GLY A 37 -10.70 -22.30 9.52
N LYS A 38 -11.23 -21.38 10.35
CA LYS A 38 -12.29 -20.42 9.98
C LYS A 38 -11.79 -18.98 9.86
N THR A 39 -10.49 -18.77 10.06
CA THR A 39 -9.87 -17.45 10.13
C THR A 39 -8.84 -17.35 9.01
N THR A 40 -8.71 -16.18 8.41
CA THR A 40 -7.69 -15.88 7.40
C THR A 40 -6.71 -14.88 7.97
N ILE A 41 -5.43 -15.16 7.89
CA ILE A 41 -4.34 -14.33 8.39
C ILE A 41 -3.57 -13.79 7.20
N LEU A 42 -3.51 -12.47 7.04
CA LEU A 42 -2.68 -11.79 6.06
C LEU A 42 -1.35 -11.43 6.72
N GLU A 43 -0.27 -12.12 6.36
CA GLU A 43 1.04 -12.00 7.01
C GLU A 43 1.75 -10.69 6.66
N ASN A 44 1.67 -10.27 5.39
CA ASN A 44 2.40 -9.12 4.86
C ASN A 44 1.60 -7.80 4.90
N PHE A 45 0.66 -7.68 5.84
CA PHE A 45 -0.18 -6.49 5.95
C PHE A 45 0.65 -5.22 6.19
N SER A 46 1.64 -5.27 7.08
CA SER A 46 2.53 -4.12 7.34
C SER A 46 3.35 -3.69 6.11
N ASP A 47 3.78 -4.65 5.29
CA ASP A 47 4.55 -4.37 4.08
C ASP A 47 3.67 -3.71 3.02
N ILE A 48 2.44 -4.19 2.86
CA ILE A 48 1.42 -3.61 1.97
C ILE A 48 1.10 -2.17 2.41
N VAL A 49 0.86 -1.94 3.70
CA VAL A 49 0.59 -0.60 4.27
C VAL A 49 1.76 0.35 4.02
N SER A 50 3.00 -0.13 4.22
CA SER A 50 4.22 0.66 4.03
C SER A 50 4.46 0.98 2.55
N ALA A 51 4.20 0.02 1.66
CA ALA A 51 4.29 0.22 0.22
C ALA A 51 3.27 1.27 -0.24
N LEU A 52 2.02 1.17 0.21
CA LEU A 52 0.94 2.12 -0.10
C LEU A 52 1.12 3.49 0.56
N ARG A 53 2.04 3.62 1.53
CA ARG A 53 2.25 4.83 2.34
C ARG A 53 0.95 5.33 2.98
N ARG A 54 0.15 4.42 3.54
CA ARG A 54 -1.13 4.74 4.21
C ARG A 54 -1.09 4.35 5.69
N ASP A 55 -2.04 4.88 6.46
CA ASP A 55 -2.31 4.39 7.82
C ASP A 55 -2.90 2.97 7.78
N SER A 56 -2.43 2.12 8.70
CA SER A 56 -2.88 0.73 8.85
C SER A 56 -4.37 0.64 9.13
N ASP A 57 -4.91 1.53 9.97
CA ASP A 57 -6.33 1.59 10.31
C ASP A 57 -7.21 1.89 9.10
N HIS A 58 -6.72 2.71 8.17
CA HIS A 58 -7.48 3.07 6.98
C HIS A 58 -7.57 1.89 6.01
N LEU A 59 -6.45 1.19 5.79
CA LEU A 59 -6.42 -0.02 4.96
C LEU A 59 -7.28 -1.14 5.58
N MET A 60 -7.21 -1.31 6.90
CA MET A 60 -8.02 -2.29 7.61
C MET A 60 -9.52 -2.00 7.43
N LYS A 61 -9.97 -0.75 7.63
CA LYS A 61 -11.38 -0.39 7.41
C LYS A 61 -11.86 -0.67 5.99
N TYR A 62 -11.02 -0.40 4.99
CA TYR A 62 -11.33 -0.71 3.61
C TYR A 62 -11.51 -2.22 3.37
N LEU A 63 -10.56 -3.04 3.82
CA LEU A 63 -10.62 -4.50 3.67
C LEU A 63 -11.83 -5.10 4.40
N LEU A 64 -12.16 -4.61 5.61
CA LEU A 64 -13.34 -5.08 6.35
C LEU A 64 -14.65 -4.73 5.63
N GLY A 65 -14.69 -3.58 4.96
CA GLY A 65 -15.85 -3.15 4.15
C GLY A 65 -16.05 -4.01 2.91
N GLU A 66 -14.97 -4.28 2.17
CA GLU A 66 -15.00 -5.12 0.96
C GLU A 66 -15.28 -6.59 1.28
N LEU A 67 -14.66 -7.13 2.34
CA LEU A 67 -14.80 -8.54 2.74
C LEU A 67 -16.05 -8.79 3.60
N GLY A 68 -16.75 -7.75 4.04
CA GLY A 68 -17.95 -7.85 4.89
C GLY A 68 -17.72 -8.66 6.18
N THR A 69 -16.53 -8.61 6.74
CA THR A 69 -16.13 -9.43 7.90
C THR A 69 -15.54 -8.59 9.02
N ALA A 70 -15.51 -9.17 10.22
CA ALA A 70 -14.79 -8.60 11.35
C ALA A 70 -13.33 -9.08 11.33
N GLY A 71 -12.42 -8.21 11.75
CA GLY A 71 -11.00 -8.51 11.79
C GLY A 71 -10.25 -7.63 12.76
N LYS A 72 -8.99 -7.99 13.02
CA LYS A 72 -8.11 -7.32 13.97
C LYS A 72 -6.70 -7.24 13.41
N ILE A 73 -6.01 -6.15 13.70
CA ILE A 73 -4.57 -6.01 13.44
C ILE A 73 -3.83 -6.67 14.61
N ASP A 74 -2.93 -7.61 14.30
CA ASP A 74 -2.06 -8.28 15.24
C ASP A 74 -0.60 -7.99 14.87
N GLY A 75 -0.08 -6.84 15.33
CA GLY A 75 1.27 -6.40 15.00
C GLY A 75 1.45 -6.15 13.49
N SER A 76 2.27 -6.98 12.84
CA SER A 76 2.56 -6.88 11.41
C SER A 76 1.54 -7.58 10.50
N ARG A 77 0.65 -8.41 11.08
CA ARG A 77 -0.33 -9.22 10.34
C ARG A 77 -1.77 -8.76 10.61
N ALA A 78 -2.66 -9.06 9.68
CA ALA A 78 -4.10 -8.80 9.81
C ALA A 78 -4.87 -10.12 9.91
N ILE A 79 -5.80 -10.22 10.85
CA ILE A 79 -6.61 -11.41 11.11
C ILE A 79 -8.05 -11.12 10.72
N PHE A 80 -8.62 -11.93 9.85
CA PHE A 80 -10.00 -11.83 9.36
C PHE A 80 -10.81 -13.07 9.75
N ASN A 81 -12.04 -12.86 10.21
CA ASN A 81 -12.95 -13.94 10.56
C ASN A 81 -13.67 -14.45 9.31
N GLY A 82 -13.03 -15.33 8.56
CA GLY A 82 -13.60 -15.95 7.36
C GLY A 82 -12.56 -16.79 6.64
N LYS A 83 -12.95 -17.42 5.54
CA LYS A 83 -12.04 -18.08 4.59
C LYS A 83 -11.93 -17.20 3.35
N PHE A 84 -10.76 -16.62 3.13
CA PHE A 84 -10.47 -15.80 1.96
C PHE A 84 -9.22 -16.33 1.27
N GLU A 85 -9.27 -16.42 -0.05
CA GLU A 85 -8.12 -16.80 -0.86
C GLU A 85 -7.29 -15.57 -1.24
N ASP A 86 -6.00 -15.78 -1.52
CA ASP A 86 -5.08 -14.73 -1.98
C ASP A 86 -5.61 -13.97 -3.21
N SER A 87 -6.33 -14.69 -4.09
CA SER A 87 -6.96 -14.18 -5.30
C SER A 87 -7.96 -13.04 -5.05
N LEU A 88 -8.55 -12.96 -3.86
CA LEU A 88 -9.48 -11.90 -3.48
C LEU A 88 -8.75 -10.63 -3.03
N PHE A 89 -7.53 -10.76 -2.49
CA PHE A 89 -6.77 -9.62 -1.98
C PHE A 89 -6.05 -8.84 -3.10
N SER A 90 -5.50 -9.53 -4.11
CA SER A 90 -4.81 -8.86 -5.23
C SER A 90 -5.64 -7.77 -5.94
N PRO A 91 -6.93 -7.97 -6.30
CA PRO A 91 -7.72 -6.92 -6.93
C PRO A 91 -8.10 -5.76 -5.99
N MET A 92 -8.07 -5.96 -4.66
CA MET A 92 -8.37 -4.90 -3.68
C MET A 92 -7.17 -3.98 -3.42
N ILE A 93 -5.95 -4.48 -3.66
CA ILE A 93 -4.69 -3.76 -3.39
C ILE A 93 -4.16 -3.06 -4.65
N ARG A 94 -4.55 -3.53 -5.85
CA ARG A 94 -4.12 -3.01 -7.16
C ARG A 94 -4.73 -1.65 -7.52
#